data_AF-A0A317NKR6-F1
#
_entry.id   AF-A0A317NKR6-F1
#
_cell.length_a   1.000
_cell.length_b   1.000
_cell.length_c   1.000
_cell.angle_alpha   90.00
_cell.angle_beta   90.00
_cell.angle_gamma   90.00
#
_symmetry.space_group_name_H-M   'P 1'
#
loop_
_entity.id
_entity.type
_entity.pdbx_description
1 polymer ?
#
loop_
_entity_poly.entity_id
_entity_poly.type
_entity_poly.pdbx_seq_one_letter_code
_entity_poly.pdbx_strand_id
1 'polypeptide(L)'
;MSVRVGFALAALVAVAVLPGCGSSQEPAPPPSASPVRTVAPPAQTLVPSQQRNERIRGMLYTAGCTSNACVQTYFACMDGYLTGDPCQFYRDHPPPP
;
A
#
# COMPACT_ATOMS: atom_id res chain seq x y z
N MET A 1 -4.00 -51.73 23.48
CA MET A 1 -5.35 -52.19 23.13
C MET A 1 -6.08 -51.03 22.46
N SER A 2 -6.38 -51.19 21.18
CA SER A 2 -7.25 -50.29 20.41
C SER A 2 -8.69 -50.74 20.55
N VAL A 3 -9.63 -49.79 20.68
CA VAL A 3 -11.00 -49.99 20.22
C VAL A 3 -11.51 -48.69 19.60
N ARG A 4 -11.73 -48.75 18.29
CA ARG A 4 -12.45 -47.78 17.47
C ARG A 4 -13.94 -48.11 17.58
N VAL A 5 -14.81 -47.12 17.70
CA VAL A 5 -16.15 -47.17 17.09
C VAL A 5 -16.50 -45.75 16.66
N GLY A 6 -16.52 -45.53 15.35
CA GLY A 6 -17.21 -44.39 14.74
C GLY A 6 -18.63 -44.80 14.33
N PHE A 7 -19.42 -43.82 13.87
CA PHE A 7 -20.34 -43.85 12.72
C PHE A 7 -21.12 -42.52 12.80
N ALA A 8 -20.86 -41.54 11.91
CA ALA A 8 -21.37 -41.42 10.54
C ALA A 8 -22.70 -40.62 10.54
N LEU A 9 -22.75 -39.43 9.93
CA LEU A 9 -23.28 -39.10 8.58
C LEU A 9 -24.14 -37.83 8.80
N ALA A 10 -24.41 -36.91 7.89
CA ALA A 10 -23.90 -36.49 6.61
C ALA A 10 -24.83 -35.36 6.12
N ALA A 11 -24.27 -34.36 5.43
CA ALA A 11 -24.90 -33.53 4.41
C ALA A 11 -23.77 -32.56 3.97
N LEU A 12 -22.92 -32.78 2.96
CA LEU A 12 -23.11 -33.21 1.56
C LEU A 12 -24.18 -32.41 0.81
N VAL A 13 -23.77 -31.29 0.20
CA VAL A 13 -24.00 -30.91 -1.21
C VAL A 13 -22.81 -29.97 -1.58
N ALA A 14 -21.77 -30.31 -2.35
CA ALA A 14 -21.61 -30.98 -3.64
C ALA A 14 -21.86 -30.07 -4.87
N VAL A 15 -20.74 -29.74 -5.53
CA VAL A 15 -20.51 -29.56 -6.98
C VAL A 15 -20.82 -28.23 -7.66
N ALA A 16 -19.70 -27.61 -8.09
CA ALA A 16 -19.43 -26.81 -9.27
C ALA A 16 -20.50 -26.75 -10.39
N VAL A 17 -20.75 -25.54 -10.91
CA VAL A 17 -20.92 -25.32 -12.36
C VAL A 17 -20.41 -23.91 -12.71
N LEU A 18 -19.32 -23.85 -13.49
CA LEU A 18 -19.01 -22.71 -14.37
C LEU A 18 -19.84 -22.88 -15.65
N PRO A 19 -20.73 -21.94 -15.97
CA PRO A 19 -20.97 -21.63 -17.38
C PRO A 19 -21.09 -20.11 -17.57
N GLY A 20 -20.26 -19.53 -18.44
CA GLY A 20 -20.44 -18.12 -18.79
C GLY A 20 -19.36 -17.48 -19.63
N CYS A 21 -18.81 -18.16 -20.64
CA CYS A 21 -18.24 -17.48 -21.81
C CYS A 21 -19.41 -16.80 -22.54
N GLY A 22 -19.73 -15.57 -22.13
CA GLY A 22 -20.65 -14.69 -22.82
C GLY A 22 -19.85 -13.71 -23.65
N SER A 23 -19.62 -14.04 -24.91
CA SER A 23 -19.16 -13.11 -25.92
C SER A 23 -20.23 -12.02 -26.12
N SER A 24 -20.07 -10.87 -25.47
CA SER A 24 -20.61 -9.62 -25.98
C SER A 24 -19.45 -8.79 -26.50
N GLN A 25 -19.05 -9.12 -27.73
CA GLN A 25 -18.24 -8.26 -28.56
C GLN A 25 -19.16 -7.15 -29.08
N GLU A 26 -19.42 -6.16 -28.23
CA GLU A 26 -19.82 -4.85 -28.71
C GLU A 26 -18.54 -4.16 -29.21
N PRO A 27 -18.46 -3.71 -30.47
CA PRO A 27 -17.34 -2.89 -30.91
C PRO A 27 -17.35 -1.63 -30.05
N ALA A 28 -16.47 -1.58 -29.05
CA ALA A 28 -16.20 -0.35 -28.34
C ALA A 28 -15.84 0.72 -29.40
N PRO A 29 -16.52 1.88 -29.41
CA PRO A 29 -16.17 2.95 -30.33
C PRO A 29 -14.67 3.26 -30.15
N PRO A 30 -13.95 3.60 -31.24
CA PRO A 30 -12.52 3.90 -31.13
C PRO A 30 -12.34 4.92 -30.03
N PRO A 31 -11.34 4.77 -29.13
CA PRO A 31 -11.09 5.77 -28.13
C PRO A 31 -10.83 7.07 -28.88
N SER A 32 -11.76 8.02 -28.74
CA SER A 32 -11.51 9.40 -29.13
C SER A 32 -10.20 9.78 -28.46
N ALA A 33 -9.13 9.82 -29.25
CA ALA A 33 -7.85 10.38 -28.84
C ALA A 33 -8.07 11.89 -28.70
N SER A 34 -8.85 12.29 -27.69
CA SER A 34 -8.72 13.62 -27.13
C SER A 34 -7.25 13.71 -26.73
N PRO A 35 -6.48 14.66 -27.28
CA PRO A 35 -5.16 14.90 -26.78
C PRO A 35 -5.34 15.19 -25.30
N VAL A 36 -4.89 14.27 -24.44
CA VAL A 36 -4.64 14.59 -23.05
C VAL A 36 -3.59 15.68 -23.16
N ARG A 37 -4.07 16.92 -23.11
CA ARG A 37 -3.23 18.08 -22.96
C ARG A 37 -2.51 17.79 -21.67
N THR A 38 -1.28 17.30 -21.75
CA THR A 38 -0.36 17.18 -20.64
C THR A 38 -0.15 18.61 -20.19
N VAL A 39 -1.07 19.09 -19.38
CA VAL A 39 -0.85 20.21 -18.50
C VAL A 39 0.28 19.67 -17.64
N ALA A 40 1.52 20.07 -17.97
CA ALA A 40 2.63 19.92 -17.07
C ALA A 40 2.09 20.36 -15.70
N PRO A 41 2.15 19.49 -14.67
CA PRO A 41 1.66 19.86 -13.35
C PRO A 41 2.21 21.26 -13.08
N PRO A 42 1.37 22.25 -12.70
CA PRO A 42 1.84 23.61 -12.44
C PRO A 42 3.07 23.44 -11.58
N ALA A 43 4.23 23.99 -11.97
CA ALA A 43 5.51 23.78 -11.27
C ALA A 43 5.22 23.86 -9.78
N GLN A 44 5.07 22.70 -9.13
CA GLN A 44 4.41 22.68 -7.83
C GLN A 44 5.51 23.20 -6.94
N THR A 45 5.47 24.48 -6.62
CA THR A 45 6.19 25.02 -5.48
C THR A 45 5.67 24.21 -4.32
N LEU A 46 6.42 23.17 -3.95
CA LEU A 46 6.06 22.30 -2.85
C LEU A 46 5.70 23.21 -1.69
N VAL A 47 4.51 23.01 -1.13
CA VAL A 47 4.10 23.69 0.09
C VAL A 47 5.25 23.51 1.10
N PRO A 48 5.64 24.52 1.90
CA PRO A 48 6.85 24.44 2.72
C PRO A 48 6.97 23.16 3.57
N SER A 49 5.84 22.61 4.01
CA SER A 49 5.77 21.32 4.70
C SER A 49 6.14 20.11 3.82
N GLN A 50 5.72 20.09 2.56
CA GLN A 50 6.09 19.04 1.60
C GLN A 50 7.60 19.09 1.32
N GLN A 51 8.16 20.28 1.12
CA GLN A 51 9.60 20.43 0.88
C GLN A 51 10.43 19.98 2.10
N ARG A 52 9.96 20.25 3.31
CA ARG A 52 10.56 19.72 4.54
C ARG A 52 10.50 18.20 4.60
N ASN A 53 9.35 17.61 4.27
CA ASN A 53 9.16 16.16 4.30
C ASN A 53 10.05 15.44 3.27
N GLU A 54 10.26 16.03 2.09
CA GLU A 54 11.21 15.50 1.10
C GLU A 54 12.66 15.56 1.59
N ARG A 55 13.06 16.66 2.24
CA ARG A 55 14.39 16.77 2.87
C ARG A 55 14.57 15.66 3.92
N ILE A 56 13.58 15.48 4.78
CA ILE A 56 13.59 14.43 5.82
C ILE A 56 13.70 13.04 5.17
N ARG A 57 12.92 12.76 4.11
CA ARG A 57 13.03 11.51 3.33
C ARG A 57 14.42 11.29 2.75
N GLY A 58 15.05 12.31 2.20
CA GLY A 58 16.42 12.21 1.68
C GLY A 58 17.43 11.83 2.77
N MET A 59 17.29 12.41 3.97
CA MET A 59 18.15 12.06 5.09
C MET A 59 17.88 10.64 5.61
N LEU A 60 16.60 10.25 5.69
CA LEU A 60 16.17 8.89 6.06
C LEU A 60 16.83 7.83 5.19
N TYR A 61 16.80 8.01 3.86
CA TYR A 61 17.45 7.08 2.94
C TYR A 61 18.96 7.00 3.15
N THR A 62 19.62 8.15 3.38
CA THR A 62 21.06 8.21 3.66
C THR A 62 21.41 7.52 4.99
N ALA A 63 20.52 7.60 5.98
CA ALA A 63 20.67 6.94 7.28
C ALA A 63 20.31 5.43 7.27
N GLY A 64 19.93 4.87 6.12
CA GLY A 64 19.63 3.44 5.96
C GLY A 64 18.16 3.07 6.07
N CYS A 65 17.26 4.04 6.19
CA CYS A 65 15.81 3.84 6.16
C CYS A 65 15.34 3.69 4.70
N THR A 66 15.51 2.49 4.13
CA THR A 66 15.27 2.21 2.70
C THR A 66 13.88 1.65 2.40
N SER A 67 13.13 1.23 3.42
CA SER A 67 11.79 0.67 3.26
C SER A 67 10.71 1.72 3.49
N ASN A 68 9.60 1.58 2.76
CA ASN A 68 8.45 2.46 2.93
C ASN A 68 7.87 2.36 4.36
N ALA A 69 7.94 1.16 4.96
CA ALA A 69 7.56 0.95 6.35
C ALA A 69 8.41 1.77 7.32
N CYS A 70 9.73 1.78 7.16
CA CYS A 70 10.62 2.58 8.01
C CYS A 70 10.31 4.08 7.91
N VAL A 71 10.11 4.59 6.70
CA VAL A 71 9.75 6.00 6.48
C VAL A 71 8.42 6.33 7.14
N GLN A 72 7.41 5.47 6.99
CA GLN A 72 6.10 5.67 7.62
C GLN A 72 6.19 5.63 9.15
N THR A 73 6.93 4.68 9.72
CA THR A 73 7.17 4.60 11.17
C THR A 73 7.86 5.87 11.69
N TYR A 74 8.86 6.38 10.97
CA TYR A 74 9.55 7.61 11.34
C TYR A 74 8.59 8.81 11.40
N PHE A 75 7.76 9.00 10.36
CA PHE A 75 6.77 10.09 10.36
C PHE A 75 5.71 9.90 11.45
N ALA A 76 5.25 8.67 11.69
CA ALA A 76 4.32 8.38 12.78
C ALA A 76 4.91 8.67 14.17
N CYS A 77 6.21 8.43 14.37
CA CYS A 77 6.92 8.80 15.59
C CYS A 77 7.08 10.31 15.73
N MET A 78 7.40 11.01 14.64
CA MET A 78 7.51 12.47 14.60
C MET A 78 6.18 13.14 14.93
N ASP A 79 5.07 12.59 14.44
CA ASP A 79 3.71 13.09 14.68
C ASP A 79 3.12 12.62 16.03
N GLY A 80 3.83 11.75 16.76
CA GLY A 80 3.41 11.23 18.07
C GLY A 80 2.36 10.11 18.04
N TYR A 81 1.99 9.62 16.85
CA TYR A 81 1.08 8.48 16.69
C TYR A 81 1.70 7.14 17.11
N LEU A 82 3.02 7.01 16.98
CA LEU A 82 3.79 5.88 17.47
C LEU A 82 4.76 6.32 18.56
N THR A 83 4.99 5.45 19.54
CA THR A 83 5.95 5.66 20.63
C THR A 83 6.64 4.33 20.98
N GLY A 84 7.64 4.38 21.87
CA GLY A 84 8.35 3.21 22.35
C GLY A 84 9.47 2.74 21.41
N ASP A 85 9.77 1.44 21.45
CA ASP A 85 10.88 0.82 20.72
C ASP A 85 10.84 1.00 19.18
N PRO A 86 9.68 1.02 18.50
CA PRO A 86 9.63 1.30 17.06
C PRO A 86 10.19 2.69 16.68
N CYS A 87 10.24 3.62 17.63
CA CYS A 87 10.74 4.97 17.42
C CYS A 87 12.21 5.17 17.75
N GLN A 88 12.97 4.11 18.06
CA GLN A 88 14.41 4.24 18.33
C GLN A 88 15.15 4.88 17.16
N PHE A 89 14.86 4.46 15.93
CA PHE A 89 15.47 5.07 14.74
C PHE A 89 15.22 6.58 14.64
N TYR A 90 14.01 7.05 15.00
CA TYR A 90 13.68 8.47 15.05
C TYR A 90 14.46 9.23 16.14
N ARG A 91 14.68 8.60 17.30
CA ARG A 91 15.49 9.18 18.39
C ARG A 91 16.95 9.28 18.03
N ASP A 92 17.48 8.29 17.33
CA ASP A 92 18.87 8.25 16.87
C ASP A 92 19.11 9.23 15.70
N HIS A 93 18.07 9.53 14.92
CA HIS A 93 18.13 10.40 13.74
C HIS A 93 17.03 11.48 13.80
N PRO A 94 17.12 12.46 14.72
CA PRO A 94 16.07 13.46 14.88
C PRO A 94 15.93 14.35 13.62
N PRO A 95 14.71 14.86 13.34
CA PRO A 95 14.47 15.68 12.17
C PRO A 95 15.27 16.98 12.24
N PRO A 96 15.70 17.51 11.09
CA PRO A 96 16.42 18.76 11.04
C PRO A 96 15.47 19.92 11.39
N PRO A 97 16.01 21.03 11.93
CA PRO A 97 15.23 22.23 12.20
C PRO A 97 14.58 22.81 10.93
#